data_AF-A0A451AMU3-F1
#
_entry.id   AF-A0A451AMU3-F1
#
_cell.length_a   1.000
_cell.length_b   1.000
_cell.length_c   1.000
_cell.angle_alpha   90.00
_cell.angle_beta   90.00
_cell.angle_gamma   90.00
#
_symmetry.space_group_name_H-M   'P 1'
#
loop_
_entity.id
_entity.type
_entity.pdbx_description
1 polymer ?
#
loop_
_entity_poly.entity_id
_entity_poly.type
_entity_poly.pdbx_seq_one_letter_code
_entity_poly.pdbx_strand_id
1 'polypeptide(L)' 'KHSRAKIEAVATDMGLAYIKAVRENLPKATLVFDHFHMIKLYNEKLADLRRTIAREANALEKKVF' A
#
# COMPACT_ATOMS: atom_id res chain seq x y z
N LYS A 1 16.20 28.80 -14.24
CA LYS A 1 15.07 28.65 -15.21
C LYS A 1 14.07 27.67 -14.61
N HIS A 2 12.83 28.07 -14.33
CA HIS A 2 11.78 27.15 -13.87
C HIS A 2 11.25 26.33 -15.05
N SER A 3 10.93 25.05 -14.87
CA SER A 3 10.53 24.16 -15.98
C SER A 3 9.20 24.53 -16.62
N ARG A 4 8.34 25.30 -15.93
CA ARG A 4 6.96 25.65 -16.34
C ARG A 4 6.10 24.43 -16.72
N ALA A 5 6.53 23.22 -16.36
CA ALA A 5 5.82 22.00 -16.66
C ALA A 5 4.50 21.95 -15.88
N LYS A 6 3.43 21.49 -16.54
CA LYS A 6 2.17 21.18 -15.88
C LYS A 6 2.26 19.75 -15.38
N ILE A 7 2.18 19.55 -14.07
CA ILE A 7 2.22 18.23 -13.47
C ILE A 7 0.81 17.65 -13.51
N GLU A 8 0.65 16.56 -14.28
CA GLU A 8 -0.63 15.89 -14.47
C GLU A 8 -0.88 14.80 -13.42
N ALA A 9 0.19 14.11 -12.98
CA ALA A 9 0.13 13.06 -11.98
C ALA A 9 1.39 13.02 -11.12
N VAL A 10 1.25 12.54 -9.89
CA VAL A 10 2.35 12.31 -8.95
C VAL A 10 2.17 10.92 -8.35
N ALA A 11 3.18 10.06 -8.55
CA ALA A 11 3.25 8.76 -7.89
C ALA A 11 3.98 8.89 -6.55
N THR A 12 3.36 8.49 -5.44
CA THR A 12 4.00 8.52 -4.10
C THR A 12 3.72 7.25 -3.31
N ASP A 13 4.46 7.09 -2.21
CA ASP A 13 4.10 6.17 -1.15
C ASP A 13 2.76 6.57 -0.48
N MET A 14 2.14 5.61 0.21
CA MET A 14 0.86 5.71 0.90
C MET A 14 0.95 6.48 2.23
N GLY A 15 2.13 6.99 2.60
CA GLY A 15 2.32 7.79 3.81
C GLY A 15 1.51 9.10 3.78
N LEU A 16 0.80 9.41 4.87
CA LEU A 16 -0.06 10.59 4.99
C LEU A 16 0.67 11.92 4.70
N ALA A 17 1.96 12.00 5.05
CA ALA A 17 2.77 13.18 4.78
C ALA A 17 2.93 13.46 3.27
N TYR A 18 3.12 12.42 2.46
CA TYR A 18 3.23 12.56 1.00
C TYR A 18 1.90 12.95 0.38
N ILE A 19 0.82 12.29 0.81
CA ILE A 19 -0.54 12.62 0.36
C ILE A 19 -0.84 14.09 0.65
N LYS A 20 -0.56 14.56 1.87
CA LYS A 20 -0.77 15.95 2.28
C LYS A 20 0.07 16.91 1.42
N ALA A 21 1.36 16.64 1.27
CA ALA A 21 2.27 17.48 0.48
C ALA A 21 1.81 17.63 -0.97
N VAL A 22 1.38 16.54 -1.61
CA VAL A 22 0.87 16.58 -3.01
C VAL A 22 -0.45 17.35 -3.09
N ARG A 23 -1.37 17.12 -2.15
CA ARG A 23 -2.67 17.79 -2.16
C ARG A 23 -2.58 19.30 -1.92
N GLU A 24 -1.65 19.73 -1.05
CA GLU A 24 -1.44 21.15 -0.76
C GLU A 24 -0.72 21.89 -1.90
N ASN A 25 0.28 21.27 -2.53
CA ASN A 25 1.12 21.95 -3.52
C ASN A 25 0.66 21.73 -4.96
N LEU A 26 0.03 20.60 -5.26
CA LEU A 26 -0.37 20.17 -6.59
C LEU A 26 -1.82 19.63 -6.60
N PRO A 27 -2.82 20.44 -6.19
CA PRO A 27 -4.21 19.98 -6.05
C PRO A 27 -4.85 19.49 -7.35
N LYS A 28 -4.33 19.92 -8.50
CA LYS A 28 -4.80 19.53 -9.84
C LYS A 28 -4.14 18.26 -10.37
N ALA A 29 -3.05 17.81 -9.76
CA ALA A 29 -2.37 16.60 -10.19
C ALA A 29 -3.08 15.36 -9.65
N THR A 30 -3.15 14.31 -10.45
CA THR A 30 -3.67 13.01 -10.05
C THR A 30 -2.67 12.35 -9.10
N LEU A 31 -3.09 12.09 -7.87
CA LEU A 31 -2.29 11.33 -6.90
C LEU A 31 -2.41 9.85 -7.22
N VAL A 32 -1.29 9.20 -7.50
CA VAL A 32 -1.18 7.77 -7.80
C VAL A 32 -0.36 7.13 -6.68
N PHE A 33 -0.79 5.97 -6.18
CA PHE A 33 0.05 5.19 -5.26
C PHE A 33 1.01 4.31 -6.04
N ASP A 34 2.26 4.26 -5.58
CA ASP A 34 3.27 3.42 -6.21
C ASP A 34 2.88 1.93 -6.18
N HIS A 35 2.94 1.30 -7.35
CA HIS A 35 2.62 -0.10 -7.55
C HIS A 35 3.48 -1.05 -6.70
N PHE A 36 4.77 -0.73 -6.50
CA PHE A 36 5.66 -1.55 -5.69
C PHE A 36 5.19 -1.63 -4.23
N HIS A 37 4.79 -0.50 -3.65
CA HIS A 37 4.30 -0.47 -2.27
C HIS A 37 2.94 -1.18 -2.12
N MET A 38 2.08 -1.09 -3.14
CA MET A 38 0.83 -1.86 -3.16
C MET A 38 1.07 -3.37 -3.18
N ILE A 39 1.95 -3.87 -4.07
CA ILE A 39 2.26 -5.30 -4.16
C ILE A 39 2.92 -5.79 -2.86
N LYS A 40 3.83 -4.99 -2.29
CA LYS A 40 4.47 -5.33 -1.02
C LYS A 40 3.44 -5.51 0.10
N LEU A 41 2.56 -4.52 0.28
CA LEU A 41 1.50 -4.58 1.29
C LEU A 41 0.57 -5.78 1.07
N TYR A 42 0.21 -6.04 -0.18
CA TYR A 42 -0.62 -7.18 -0.54
C TYR A 42 0.03 -8.52 -0.15
N ASN A 43 1.30 -8.70 -0.49
CA ASN A 43 2.05 -9.92 -0.14
C ASN A 43 2.20 -10.11 1.37
N GLU A 44 2.44 -9.03 2.12
CA GLU A 44 2.50 -9.08 3.58
C GLU A 44 1.17 -9.57 4.17
N LYS A 45 0.05 -9.01 3.72
CA LYS A 45 -1.29 -9.42 4.18
C LYS A 45 -1.66 -10.84 3.79
N LEU A 46 -1.30 -11.28 2.58
CA LEU A 46 -1.47 -12.67 2.15
C LEU A 46 -0.67 -13.64 3.02
N ALA A 47 0.57 -13.29 3.36
CA ALA A 47 1.41 -14.12 4.22
C ALA A 47 0.82 -14.26 5.63
N ASP A 48 0.28 -13.18 6.19
CA ASP A 48 -0.37 -13.19 7.51
C ASP A 48 -1.68 -14.01 7.50
N LEU A 49 -2.48 -13.89 6.44
CA LEU A 49 -3.67 -14.71 6.25
C LEU A 49 -3.31 -16.20 6.19
N ARG A 50 -2.30 -16.56 5.37
CA ARG A 50 -1.82 -17.94 5.26
C ARG A 50 -1.37 -18.51 6.60
N ARG A 51 -0.62 -17.73 7.39
CA ARG A 51 -0.19 -18.12 8.74
C ARG A 51 -1.37 -18.33 9.69
N THR A 52 -2.39 -17.48 9.59
CA THR A 52 -3.59 -17.56 10.43
C THR A 52 -4.37 -18.84 10.14
N ILE A 53 -4.63 -19.11 8.86
CA ILE A 53 -5.31 -20.35 8.44
C ILE A 53 -4.53 -21.60 8.87
N ALA A 54 -3.21 -21.61 8.66
CA ALA A 54 -2.37 -22.75 9.07
C ALA A 54 -2.40 -22.98 10.59
N ARG A 55 -2.39 -21.91 11.39
CA ARG A 55 -2.51 -22.00 12.86
C ARG A 55 -3.86 -22.56 13.29
N GLU A 56 -4.94 -22.12 12.65
CA GLU A 56 -6.30 -22.61 12.92
C GLU A 56 -6.44 -24.10 12.56
N ALA A 57 -5.94 -24.51 11.40
CA ALA A 57 -5.93 -25.91 10.99
C ALA A 57 -5.16 -26.80 11.99
N ASN A 58 -3.94 -26.39 12.38
CA ASN A 58 -3.15 -27.12 13.38
C ASN A 58 -3.86 -27.21 14.75
N ALA A 59 -4.60 -26.17 15.15
CA ALA A 59 -5.35 -26.17 16.40
C ALA A 59 -6.57 -27.11 16.34
N LEU A 60 -7.21 -27.25 15.18
CA LEU A 60 -8.30 -28.19 14.95
C LEU A 60 -7.79 -29.63 14.97
N GLU A 61 -6.68 -29.94 14.30
CA GLU A 61 -6.08 -31.27 14.34
C GLU A 61 -5.76 -31.70 15.78
N LYS A 62 -5.13 -30.83 16.58
CA LYS A 62 -4.84 -31.10 18.00
C LYS A 62 -6.06 -31.26 18.91
N LYS A 63 -7.26 -30.87 18.48
CA LYS A 63 -8.51 -31.07 19.24
C LYS A 63 -9.21 -32.38 18.87
N VAL A 64 -8.88 -32.96 17.72
CA VAL A 64 -9.47 -34.21 17.21
C VAL A 64 -8.70 -35.43 17.72
N PHE A 65 -7.42 -35.27 18.05
CA PHE A 65 -6.59 -36.25 18.75
C PHE A 65 -6.51 -35.94 20.25
#